data_AF-A0A2A2K879-F1
#
_entry.id   AF-A0A2A2K879-F1
#
_cell.length_a   1.000
_cell.length_b   1.000
_cell.length_c   1.000
_cell.angle_alpha   90.00
_cell.angle_beta   90.00
_cell.angle_gamma   90.00
#
_symmetry.space_group_name_H-M   'P 1'
#
loop_
_entity.id
_entity.type
_entity.pdbx_description
1 polymer ?
#
loop_
_entity_poly.entity_id
_entity_poly.type
_entity_poly.pdbx_seq_one_letter_code
_entity_poly.pdbx_strand_id
1 'polypeptide(L)'
;MRVLYHTRQPRPEVEARFAAAHRSLEALLAESDFVCLCLPLTAATENLIGAPQLALMKPSAILVNISRGRVLDEAALLQALAERRIRGAGLDVFVQEPLAADSPLLQLDNLVVTPHIGSATLETREAMARCAVDNLLAALAGERPANLVNPRAWELRMR
;
A
#
# COMPACT_ATOMS: atom_id res chain seq x y z
N MET A 1 -1.94 5.97 -19.96
CA MET A 1 -2.74 4.79 -19.52
C MET A 1 -4.11 5.30 -19.08
N ARG A 2 -5.16 4.47 -19.16
CA ARG A 2 -6.44 4.77 -18.50
C ARG A 2 -6.25 4.61 -16.99
N VAL A 3 -6.57 5.63 -16.19
CA VAL A 3 -6.35 5.62 -14.74
C VAL A 3 -7.68 5.38 -14.03
N LEU A 4 -7.78 4.24 -13.34
CA LEU A 4 -8.89 3.92 -12.43
C LEU A 4 -8.38 4.00 -11.00
N TYR A 5 -9.22 4.47 -10.08
CA TYR A 5 -8.86 4.48 -8.66
C TYR A 5 -10.06 4.09 -7.79
N HIS A 6 -9.75 3.56 -6.62
CA HIS A 6 -10.72 3.25 -5.59
C HIS A 6 -10.27 3.86 -4.26
N THR A 7 -11.14 4.66 -3.67
CA THR A 7 -11.03 5.17 -2.30
C THR A 7 -12.41 5.17 -1.66
N ARG A 8 -12.46 5.26 -0.32
CA ARG A 8 -13.72 5.31 0.47
C ARG A 8 -14.72 6.36 -0.03
N GLN A 9 -14.20 7.48 -0.52
CA GLN A 9 -14.98 8.56 -1.14
C GLN A 9 -14.29 8.97 -2.45
N PRO A 10 -15.06 9.31 -3.50
CA PRO A 10 -14.51 9.93 -4.70
C PRO A 10 -13.76 11.23 -4.39
N ARG A 11 -12.81 11.57 -5.26
CA ARG A 11 -11.91 12.71 -5.19
C ARG A 11 -12.00 13.51 -6.50
N PRO A 12 -12.99 14.42 -6.65
CA PRO A 12 -13.18 15.18 -7.89
C PRO A 12 -11.93 15.94 -8.35
N GLU A 13 -11.08 16.38 -7.40
CA GLU A 13 -9.81 17.03 -7.67
C GLU A 13 -8.79 16.10 -8.34
N VAL A 14 -8.78 14.81 -7.98
CA VAL A 14 -7.93 13.79 -8.60
C VAL A 14 -8.45 13.46 -10.00
N GLU A 15 -9.77 13.35 -10.15
CA GLU A 15 -10.42 13.09 -11.44
C GLU A 15 -10.13 14.20 -12.44
N ALA A 16 -10.31 15.47 -12.03
CA ALA A 16 -10.03 16.63 -12.88
C ALA A 16 -8.54 16.74 -13.23
N ARG A 17 -7.65 16.54 -12.25
CA ARG A 17 -6.20 16.72 -12.45
C ARG A 17 -5.57 15.62 -13.31
N PHE A 18 -6.00 14.38 -13.14
CA PHE A 18 -5.34 13.21 -13.74
C PHE A 18 -6.19 12.49 -14.78
N ALA A 19 -7.38 13.01 -15.10
CA ALA A 19 -8.39 12.29 -15.89
C ALA A 19 -8.65 10.87 -15.35
N ALA A 20 -8.56 10.72 -14.02
CA ALA A 20 -8.80 9.46 -13.33
C ALA A 20 -10.30 9.23 -13.18
N ALA A 21 -10.73 7.97 -13.10
CA ALA A 21 -12.12 7.62 -12.89
C ALA A 21 -12.29 6.76 -11.62
N HIS A 22 -13.15 7.20 -10.70
CA HIS A 22 -13.50 6.41 -9.52
C HIS A 22 -14.27 5.15 -9.94
N ARG A 23 -13.97 4.03 -9.29
CA ARG A 23 -14.69 2.76 -9.46
C ARG A 23 -14.92 2.09 -8.10
N SER A 24 -15.89 1.17 -8.06
CA SER A 24 -15.92 0.18 -6.97
C SER A 24 -14.64 -0.66 -7.04
N LEU A 25 -14.27 -1.30 -5.93
CA LEU A 25 -13.08 -2.14 -5.89
C LEU A 25 -13.18 -3.28 -6.92
N GLU A 26 -14.35 -3.90 -7.02
CA GLU A 26 -14.62 -5.01 -7.94
C GLU A 26 -14.46 -4.59 -9.40
N ALA A 27 -15.04 -3.45 -9.79
CA ALA A 27 -14.91 -2.93 -11.14
C ALA A 27 -13.47 -2.53 -11.46
N LEU A 28 -12.76 -1.92 -10.51
CA LEU A 28 -11.34 -1.60 -10.68
C LEU A 28 -10.51 -2.87 -10.95
N LEU A 29 -10.70 -3.92 -10.15
CA LEU A 29 -9.97 -5.18 -10.29
C LEU A 29 -10.27 -5.86 -11.64
N ALA A 30 -11.53 -5.89 -12.06
CA ALA A 30 -11.95 -6.49 -13.33
C ALA A 30 -11.46 -5.72 -14.57
N GLU A 31 -11.39 -4.39 -14.50
CA GLU A 31 -11.04 -3.55 -15.64
C GLU A 31 -9.52 -3.32 -15.81
N SER A 32 -8.73 -3.48 -14.75
CA SER A 32 -7.32 -3.05 -14.72
C SER A 32 -6.34 -4.11 -15.22
N ASP A 33 -5.31 -3.67 -15.95
CA ASP A 33 -4.16 -4.50 -16.32
C ASP A 33 -3.02 -4.42 -15.28
N PHE A 34 -3.00 -3.34 -14.50
CA PHE A 34 -2.08 -3.13 -13.39
C PHE A 34 -2.88 -2.62 -12.19
N VAL A 35 -2.70 -3.25 -11.02
CA VAL A 35 -3.36 -2.85 -9.78
C VAL A 35 -2.29 -2.50 -8.76
N CYS A 36 -2.24 -1.25 -8.31
CA CYS A 36 -1.28 -0.78 -7.31
C CYS A 36 -1.97 -0.52 -5.98
N LEU A 37 -1.51 -1.18 -4.91
CA LEU A 37 -2.01 -1.01 -3.55
C LEU A 37 -1.24 0.13 -2.86
N CYS A 38 -1.94 1.23 -2.58
CA CYS A 38 -1.39 2.45 -1.97
C CYS A 38 -2.27 2.95 -0.81
N LEU A 39 -2.52 2.09 0.18
CA LEU A 39 -3.47 2.34 1.27
C LEU A 39 -2.88 1.98 2.65
N PRO A 40 -3.33 2.61 3.75
CA PRO A 40 -2.87 2.22 5.08
C PRO A 40 -3.40 0.85 5.48
N LEU A 41 -2.66 0.15 6.35
CA LEU A 41 -3.21 -1.00 7.08
C LEU A 41 -4.09 -0.51 8.23
N THR A 42 -5.34 -0.96 8.22
CA THR A 42 -6.38 -0.68 9.22
C THR A 42 -7.24 -1.94 9.34
N ALA A 43 -8.12 -2.02 10.35
CA ALA A 43 -9.07 -3.13 10.45
C ALA A 43 -9.96 -3.30 9.21
N ALA A 44 -10.23 -2.23 8.46
CA ALA A 44 -11.04 -2.28 7.24
C ALA A 44 -10.26 -2.67 5.98
N THR A 45 -8.93 -2.66 6.03
CA THR A 45 -8.06 -2.92 4.88
C THR A 45 -7.18 -4.16 5.07
N GLU A 46 -7.25 -4.80 6.23
CA GLU A 46 -6.62 -6.09 6.47
C GLU A 46 -7.25 -7.18 5.60
N ASN A 47 -6.41 -7.92 4.86
CA ASN A 47 -6.80 -8.93 3.88
C ASN A 47 -7.86 -8.43 2.87
N LEU A 48 -7.84 -7.12 2.55
CA LEU A 48 -8.73 -6.52 1.56
C LEU A 48 -8.63 -7.23 0.20
N ILE A 49 -7.40 -7.61 -0.18
CA ILE A 49 -7.14 -8.40 -1.38
C ILE A 49 -6.94 -9.85 -0.94
N GLY A 50 -7.99 -10.67 -1.08
CA GLY A 50 -7.94 -12.12 -0.88
C GLY A 50 -8.18 -12.89 -2.17
N ALA A 51 -8.41 -14.20 -2.04
CA ALA A 51 -8.71 -15.07 -3.18
C ALA A 51 -9.90 -14.57 -4.06
N PRO A 52 -11.03 -14.06 -3.49
CA PRO A 52 -12.11 -13.54 -4.31
C PRO A 52 -11.69 -12.32 -5.15
N GLN A 53 -10.90 -11.40 -4.58
CA GLN A 53 -10.43 -10.21 -5.27
C GLN A 53 -9.41 -10.55 -6.36
N LEU A 54 -8.50 -11.47 -6.08
CA LEU A 54 -7.53 -11.97 -7.07
C LEU A 54 -8.24 -12.68 -8.23
N ALA A 55 -9.39 -13.32 -8.00
CA ALA A 55 -10.20 -13.94 -9.04
C ALA A 55 -10.96 -12.96 -9.93
N LEU A 56 -11.18 -11.72 -9.47
CA LEU A 56 -11.75 -10.66 -10.30
C LEU A 56 -10.72 -10.07 -11.28
N MET A 57 -9.44 -10.19 -10.97
CA MET A 57 -8.38 -9.64 -11.82
C MET A 57 -8.27 -10.39 -13.15
N LYS A 58 -7.82 -9.69 -14.19
CA LYS A 58 -7.55 -10.31 -15.49
C LYS A 58 -6.39 -11.32 -15.37
N PRO A 59 -6.39 -12.42 -16.15
CA PRO A 59 -5.24 -13.32 -16.26
C PRO A 59 -3.95 -12.62 -16.72
N SER A 60 -4.08 -11.52 -17.46
CA SER A 60 -2.95 -10.69 -17.90
C SER A 60 -2.47 -9.69 -16.85
N ALA A 61 -3.19 -9.50 -15.74
CA ALA A 61 -2.95 -8.40 -14.82
C ALA A 61 -1.73 -8.62 -13.92
N ILE A 62 -1.11 -7.51 -13.51
CA ILE A 62 -0.01 -7.47 -12.53
C ILE A 62 -0.49 -6.74 -11.27
N LEU A 63 -0.28 -7.36 -10.11
CA LEU A 63 -0.53 -6.74 -8.81
C LEU A 63 0.77 -6.13 -8.26
N VAL A 64 0.72 -4.90 -7.75
CA VAL A 64 1.87 -4.24 -7.10
C VAL A 64 1.46 -3.82 -5.70
N ASN A 65 2.17 -4.31 -4.68
CA ASN A 65 1.96 -3.92 -3.29
C ASN A 65 3.13 -3.12 -2.74
N ILE A 66 2.92 -1.82 -2.58
CA ILE A 66 3.83 -0.89 -1.90
C ILE A 66 3.19 -0.32 -0.62
N SER A 67 2.13 -0.97 -0.14
CA SER A 67 1.34 -0.52 1.00
C SER A 67 1.81 -1.16 2.32
N ARG A 68 1.16 -2.24 2.76
CA ARG A 68 1.55 -3.11 3.87
C ARG A 68 1.24 -4.56 3.49
N GLY A 69 2.02 -5.51 3.97
CA GLY A 69 1.82 -6.92 3.61
C GLY A 69 0.43 -7.44 3.97
N ARG A 70 -0.04 -7.14 5.19
CA ARG A 70 -1.37 -7.56 5.70
C ARG A 70 -2.58 -6.94 4.98
N VAL A 71 -2.40 -6.07 3.99
CA VAL A 71 -3.50 -5.64 3.11
C VAL A 71 -3.90 -6.77 2.14
N LEU A 72 -2.99 -7.70 1.91
CA LEU A 72 -3.10 -8.83 1.02
C LEU A 72 -3.07 -10.12 1.83
N ASP A 73 -3.95 -11.06 1.50
CA ASP A 73 -3.81 -12.45 1.93
C ASP A 73 -2.64 -13.08 1.14
N GLU A 74 -1.50 -13.22 1.82
CA GLU A 74 -0.24 -13.70 1.24
C GLU A 74 -0.34 -15.14 0.72
N ALA A 75 -1.12 -16.00 1.40
CA ALA A 75 -1.34 -17.38 0.97
C ALA A 75 -2.21 -17.42 -0.30
N ALA A 76 -3.24 -16.58 -0.37
CA ALA A 76 -4.06 -16.46 -1.57
C ALA A 76 -3.26 -15.94 -2.77
N LEU A 77 -2.33 -14.99 -2.55
CA LEU A 77 -1.44 -14.52 -3.61
C LEU A 77 -0.50 -15.64 -4.09
N LEU A 78 0.15 -16.35 -3.17
CA LEU A 78 1.04 -17.46 -3.49
C LEU A 78 0.33 -18.46 -4.41
N GLN A 79 -0.89 -18.87 -4.04
CA GLN A 79 -1.70 -19.77 -4.85
C GLN A 79 -2.08 -19.16 -6.21
N ALA A 80 -2.53 -17.90 -6.24
CA ALA A 80 -2.91 -17.23 -7.49
C ALA A 80 -1.73 -17.10 -8.48
N LEU A 81 -0.51 -16.89 -7.99
CA LEU A 81 0.68 -16.83 -8.82
C LEU A 81 1.14 -18.21 -9.29
N ALA A 82 1.12 -19.21 -8.39
CA ALA A 82 1.46 -20.60 -8.73
C ALA A 82 0.52 -21.18 -9.80
N GLU A 83 -0.78 -20.87 -9.70
CA GLU A 83 -1.80 -21.30 -10.66
C GLU A 83 -1.87 -20.38 -11.91
N ARG A 84 -1.05 -19.32 -11.98
CA ARG A 84 -1.07 -18.30 -13.03
C ARG A 84 -2.46 -17.69 -13.27
N ARG A 85 -3.24 -17.52 -12.19
CA ARG A 85 -4.53 -16.80 -12.19
C ARG A 85 -4.36 -15.34 -12.58
N ILE A 86 -3.25 -14.73 -12.18
CA ILE A 86 -2.78 -13.42 -12.66
C ILE A 86 -1.37 -13.58 -13.24
N ARG A 87 -0.95 -12.62 -14.06
CA ARG A 87 0.33 -12.70 -14.78
C ARG A 87 1.52 -12.68 -13.83
N GLY A 88 1.47 -11.87 -12.79
CA GLY A 88 2.56 -11.73 -11.84
C GLY A 88 2.26 -10.69 -10.75
N ALA A 89 3.21 -10.52 -9.84
CA ALA A 89 3.13 -9.46 -8.85
C ALA A 89 4.50 -8.83 -8.51
N GLY A 90 4.47 -7.63 -7.93
CA GLY A 90 5.61 -6.95 -7.34
C GLY A 90 5.31 -6.58 -5.89
N LEU A 91 6.13 -7.02 -4.94
CA LEU A 91 5.92 -6.78 -3.50
C LEU A 91 7.12 -6.05 -2.89
N ASP A 92 6.88 -4.89 -2.30
CA ASP A 92 7.85 -4.22 -1.44
C ASP A 92 7.62 -4.54 0.05
N VAL A 93 6.50 -5.18 0.41
CA VAL A 93 6.05 -5.36 1.79
C VAL A 93 5.47 -6.76 1.99
N PHE A 94 5.63 -7.31 3.20
CA PHE A 94 5.26 -8.70 3.54
C PHE A 94 4.48 -8.78 4.85
N VAL A 95 3.76 -9.89 5.09
CA VAL A 95 3.00 -10.07 6.34
C VAL A 95 3.96 -10.09 7.54
N GLN A 96 5.08 -10.78 7.39
CA GLN A 96 6.21 -10.79 8.31
C GLN A 96 7.44 -10.21 7.61
N GLU A 97 8.07 -9.24 8.26
CA GLU A 97 9.31 -8.62 7.77
C GLU A 97 10.43 -8.84 8.81
N PRO A 98 11.64 -9.26 8.40
CA PRO A 98 12.06 -9.59 7.03
C PRO A 98 11.39 -10.87 6.50
N LEU A 99 11.27 -10.96 5.18
CA LEU A 99 10.81 -12.19 4.53
C LEU A 99 11.82 -13.31 4.77
N ALA A 100 11.33 -14.50 5.15
CA ALA A 100 12.17 -15.66 5.36
C ALA A 100 12.86 -16.09 4.04
N ALA A 101 14.14 -16.48 4.13
CA ALA A 101 14.94 -16.84 2.95
C ALA A 101 14.44 -18.12 2.25
N ASP A 102 13.73 -18.98 2.96
CA ASP A 102 13.09 -20.20 2.47
C ASP A 102 11.61 -20.00 2.12
N SER A 103 11.13 -18.75 2.05
CA SER A 103 9.74 -18.46 1.70
C SER A 103 9.38 -19.02 0.31
N PRO A 104 8.23 -19.70 0.16
CA PRO A 104 7.77 -20.22 -1.12
C PRO A 104 7.50 -19.11 -2.15
N LEU A 105 7.25 -17.87 -1.71
CA LEU A 105 7.12 -16.72 -2.61
C LEU A 105 8.40 -16.51 -3.43
N LEU A 106 9.58 -16.76 -2.85
CA LEU A 106 10.87 -16.59 -3.50
C LEU A 106 11.16 -17.65 -4.58
N GLN A 107 10.31 -18.68 -4.69
CA GLN A 107 10.43 -19.73 -5.72
C GLN A 107 9.63 -19.40 -6.99
N LEU A 108 8.81 -18.35 -6.98
CA LEU A 108 7.95 -17.97 -8.10
C LEU A 108 8.75 -17.18 -9.16
N ASP A 109 8.63 -17.59 -10.43
CA ASP A 109 9.28 -16.93 -11.58
C ASP A 109 8.56 -15.64 -12.04
N ASN A 110 7.34 -15.43 -11.53
CA ASN A 110 6.45 -14.32 -11.85
C ASN A 110 6.22 -13.37 -10.66
N LEU A 111 7.14 -13.36 -9.69
CA LEU A 111 7.13 -12.44 -8.56
C LEU A 111 8.44 -11.64 -8.49
N VAL A 112 8.33 -10.33 -8.37
CA VAL A 112 9.45 -9.45 -8.02
C VAL A 112 9.28 -8.99 -6.58
N VAL A 113 10.36 -9.04 -5.80
CA VAL A 113 10.36 -8.63 -4.39
C VAL A 113 11.43 -7.59 -4.10
N THR A 114 11.12 -6.66 -3.20
CA THR A 114 12.07 -5.72 -2.63
C THR A 114 11.90 -5.62 -1.11
N PRO A 115 12.97 -5.36 -0.33
CA PRO A 115 12.94 -5.45 1.12
C PRO A 115 12.47 -4.15 1.80
N HIS A 116 11.23 -3.72 1.52
CA HIS A 116 10.60 -2.51 2.10
C HIS A 116 11.42 -1.23 1.90
N ILE A 117 11.77 -0.98 0.64
CA ILE A 117 12.65 0.10 0.22
C ILE A 117 11.94 1.21 -0.55
N GLY A 118 10.60 1.26 -0.56
CA GLY A 118 9.82 2.26 -1.30
C GLY A 118 10.18 3.72 -1.00
N SER A 119 10.71 4.03 0.19
CA SER A 119 11.20 5.38 0.57
C SER A 119 12.72 5.49 0.68
N ALA A 120 13.48 4.48 0.25
CA ALA A 120 14.93 4.38 0.48
C ALA A 120 15.80 5.16 -0.53
N THR A 121 15.46 6.40 -0.81
CA THR A 121 16.39 7.35 -1.44
C THR A 121 17.07 8.22 -0.38
N LEU A 122 18.28 8.70 -0.65
CA LEU A 122 19.03 9.53 0.31
C LEU A 122 18.23 10.78 0.69
N GLU A 123 17.68 11.47 -0.31
CA GLU A 123 16.91 12.70 -0.15
C GLU A 123 15.64 12.47 0.66
N THR A 124 14.92 11.37 0.38
CA THR A 124 13.68 11.03 1.10
C THR A 124 13.98 10.68 2.56
N ARG A 125 15.03 9.87 2.81
CA ARG A 125 15.43 9.48 4.17
C ARG A 125 15.92 10.68 4.98
N GLU A 126 16.65 11.60 4.37
CA GLU A 126 17.05 12.84 5.03
C GLU A 126 15.84 13.73 5.37
N ALA A 127 14.93 13.94 4.41
CA ALA A 127 13.72 14.72 4.63
C ALA A 127 12.83 14.11 5.73
N MET A 128 12.71 12.78 5.79
CA MET A 128 12.00 12.08 6.85
C MET A 128 12.67 12.27 8.22
N ALA A 129 14.00 12.19 8.28
CA ALA A 129 14.75 12.42 9.52
C ALA A 129 14.56 13.85 10.03
N ARG A 130 14.68 14.85 9.15
CA ARG A 130 14.42 16.27 9.47
C ARG A 130 13.00 16.46 9.99
N CYS A 131 12.01 15.93 9.26
CA CYS A 131 10.60 15.96 9.67
C CYS A 131 10.39 15.38 11.08
N ALA A 132 11.01 14.25 11.40
CA ALA A 132 10.91 13.63 12.73
C ALA A 132 11.53 14.52 13.83
N VAL A 133 12.72 15.06 13.58
CA VAL A 133 13.41 15.97 14.51
C VAL A 133 12.61 17.25 14.73
N ASP A 134 12.12 17.89 13.67
CA ASP A 134 11.35 19.13 13.76
C ASP A 134 10.05 18.93 14.58
N ASN A 135 9.36 17.80 14.37
CA ASN A 135 8.16 17.47 15.15
C ASN A 135 8.48 17.21 16.63
N LEU A 136 9.62 16.59 16.94
CA LEU A 136 10.06 16.37 18.33
C LEU A 136 10.43 17.69 19.01
N LEU A 137 11.20 18.56 18.34
CA LEU A 137 11.60 19.85 18.87
C LEU A 137 10.39 20.75 19.14
N ALA A 138 9.43 20.81 18.21
CA ALA A 138 8.17 21.52 18.43
C ALA A 138 7.45 21.00 19.67
N ALA A 139 7.29 19.68 19.80
CA ALA A 139 6.65 19.08 20.96
C ALA A 139 7.37 19.40 22.28
N LEU A 140 8.70 19.45 22.30
CA LEU A 140 9.49 19.79 23.50
C LEU A 140 9.41 21.28 23.86
N ALA A 141 9.28 22.15 22.86
CA ALA A 141 9.06 23.59 23.02
C ALA A 141 7.63 23.95 23.47
N GLY A 142 6.72 22.96 23.55
CA GLY A 142 5.30 23.20 23.85
C GLY A 142 4.49 23.66 22.63
N GLU A 143 5.06 23.55 21.44
CA GLU A 143 4.42 23.87 20.18
C GLU A 143 3.76 22.63 19.57
N ARG A 144 2.63 22.82 18.88
CA ARG A 144 1.90 21.70 18.26
C ARG A 144 2.70 21.14 17.08
N PRO A 145 3.07 19.84 17.08
CA PRO A 145 3.80 19.24 15.95
C PRO A 145 2.97 19.28 14.67
N ALA A 146 3.62 19.58 13.53
CA ALA A 146 2.98 19.71 12.23
C ALA A 146 2.33 18.40 11.73
N ASN A 147 2.96 17.25 12.00
CA ASN A 147 2.55 15.93 11.51
C ASN A 147 1.92 15.06 12.62
N LEU A 148 1.17 15.68 13.53
CA LEU A 148 0.49 14.98 14.63
C LEU A 148 -0.67 14.11 14.12
N VAL A 149 -0.59 12.80 14.37
CA VAL A 149 -1.59 11.81 13.93
C VAL A 149 -2.72 11.55 14.94
N ASN A 150 -2.53 11.94 16.21
CA ASN A 150 -3.49 11.75 17.30
C ASN A 150 -3.81 13.07 18.04
N PRO A 151 -4.57 14.00 17.44
CA PRO A 151 -4.84 15.33 17.99
C PRO A 151 -5.32 15.36 19.45
N ARG A 152 -6.15 14.38 19.84
CA ARG A 152 -6.66 14.25 21.22
C ARG A 152 -5.56 14.12 22.27
N ALA A 153 -4.43 13.48 21.95
CA ALA A 153 -3.32 13.35 22.89
C ALA A 153 -2.67 14.72 23.18
N TRP A 154 -2.63 15.61 22.19
CA TRP A 154 -2.12 16.96 22.35
C TRP A 154 -3.05 17.83 23.20
N GLU A 155 -4.35 17.73 22.97
CA GLU A 155 -5.37 18.43 23.77
C GLU A 155 -5.29 18.06 25.26
N LEU A 156 -5.03 16.79 25.58
CA LEU A 156 -4.86 16.32 26.96
C LEU A 156 -3.58 16.84 27.62
N ARG A 157 -2.51 17.05 26.84
CA ARG A 157 -1.24 17.60 27.34
C ARG A 157 -1.34 19.08 27.74
N MET A 158 -2.25 19.82 27.11
CA MET A 158 -2.46 21.25 27.37
C MET A 158 -3.36 21.52 28.59
N ARG A 159 -3.84 20.47 29.25
CA ARG A 159 -4.60 20.55 30.51
C ARG A 159 -3.66 20.30 31.68
#